data_AF-A0A933BKY2-F1
#
_entry.id   AF-A0A933BKY2-F1
#
_cell.length_a   1.000
_cell.length_b   1.000
_cell.length_c   1.000
_cell.angle_alpha   90.00
_cell.angle_beta   90.00
_cell.angle_gamma   90.00
#
_symmetry.space_group_name_H-M   'P 1'
#
loop_
_entity.id
_entity.type
_entity.pdbx_description
1 polymer ?
#
loop_
_entity_poly.entity_id
_entity_poly.type
_entity_poly.pdbx_seq_one_letter_code
_entity_poly.pdbx_strand_id
1 'polypeptide(L)'
;MSDPEETIEIKGKSVRLFRSSSDDAPTIDRQVSLRDFLLEISAFAPRRFLEHIPLLPPGTRWAIVRGPSLIITVEHPPQARLVSWSEKALDEPGNYRRTRLALPYTVYLLLFHHGSFEEMRLFYRNAPLASEEDALCMPNLWNISASESPLAKCRVCLRGRPVFDDLTVAGQAQAAIEFFWGAGFNLDIESNCFRRAATLDGRIATLEAWETATIADPLFPLAVPWEEAGLSLRKAGEHLLDWRGAARPLEDTSDLADLLYRLRDLT
;
A
#
# COMPACT_ATOMS: atom_id res chain seq x y z
N MET A 1 29.43 20.68 -31.76
CA MET A 1 28.64 21.69 -31.04
C MET A 1 28.08 20.99 -29.82
N SER A 2 28.48 21.41 -28.62
CA SER A 2 27.85 20.96 -27.38
C SER A 2 26.44 21.55 -27.32
N ASP A 3 25.45 20.75 -26.95
CA ASP A 3 24.13 21.28 -26.66
C ASP A 3 24.25 22.32 -25.52
N PRO A 4 23.53 23.45 -25.62
CA PRO A 4 23.56 24.47 -24.58
C PRO A 4 23.06 23.87 -23.27
N GLU A 5 23.74 24.20 -22.18
CA GLU A 5 23.34 23.74 -20.86
C GLU A 5 22.06 24.47 -20.44
N GLU A 6 21.01 23.70 -20.17
CA GLU A 6 19.71 24.22 -19.71
C GLU A 6 19.59 23.99 -18.21
N THR A 7 19.28 25.04 -17.46
CA THR A 7 19.09 24.97 -16.00
C THR A 7 17.71 25.50 -15.64
N ILE A 8 16.95 24.74 -14.85
CA ILE A 8 15.66 25.18 -14.31
C ILE A 8 15.85 25.60 -12.86
N GLU A 9 15.58 26.87 -12.55
CA GLU A 9 15.52 27.39 -11.18
C GLU A 9 14.07 27.52 -10.74
N ILE A 10 13.74 26.99 -9.57
CA ILE A 10 12.42 27.15 -8.96
C ILE A 10 12.57 27.93 -7.67
N LYS A 11 11.91 29.09 -7.58
CA LYS A 11 11.98 29.99 -6.42
C LYS A 11 10.59 30.47 -6.03
N GLY A 12 10.09 29.99 -4.89
CA GLY A 12 8.75 30.30 -4.40
C GLY A 12 7.67 29.82 -5.38
N LYS A 13 6.94 30.75 -6.01
CA LYS A 13 5.86 30.46 -6.97
C LYS A 13 6.28 30.68 -8.43
N SER A 14 7.57 30.79 -8.72
CA SER A 14 8.10 31.05 -10.05
C SER A 14 9.09 29.98 -10.48
N VAL A 15 9.05 29.63 -11.76
CA VAL A 15 10.02 28.75 -12.42
C VAL A 15 10.71 29.56 -13.51
N ARG A 16 12.04 29.46 -13.58
CA ARG A 16 12.88 30.12 -14.58
C ARG A 16 13.72 29.10 -15.31
N LEU A 17 13.71 29.15 -16.63
CA LEU A 17 14.62 28.40 -17.49
C LEU A 17 15.77 29.32 -17.87
N PHE A 18 16.99 28.87 -17.59
CA PHE A 18 18.22 29.49 -18.03
C PHE A 18 18.82 28.66 -19.16
N ARG A 19 19.34 29.33 -20.18
CA ARG A 19 20.13 28.69 -21.23
C ARG A 19 21.51 29.34 -21.27
N SER A 20 22.55 28.50 -21.16
CA SER A 20 23.94 28.95 -21.27
C SER A 20 24.49 28.58 -22.65
N SER A 21 24.91 29.61 -23.39
CA SER A 21 25.86 29.46 -24.48
C SER A 21 27.26 29.36 -23.88
N SER A 22 28.17 28.60 -24.49
CA SER A 22 29.43 28.11 -23.92
C SER A 22 30.42 29.15 -23.36
N ASP A 23 30.12 30.46 -23.44
CA ASP A 23 30.98 31.54 -22.93
C ASP A 23 30.22 32.72 -22.28
N ASP A 24 28.89 32.68 -22.12
CA ASP A 24 28.09 33.79 -21.57
C ASP A 24 27.44 33.47 -20.22
N ALA A 25 27.21 34.49 -19.40
CA ALA A 25 26.46 34.36 -18.16
C ALA A 25 25.04 33.82 -18.45
N PRO A 26 24.51 32.90 -17.61
CA PRO A 26 23.21 32.28 -17.85
C PRO A 26 22.12 33.35 -17.99
N THR A 27 21.45 33.37 -19.14
CA THR A 27 20.34 34.29 -19.40
C THR A 27 19.01 33.60 -19.14
N ILE A 28 18.05 34.34 -18.58
CA ILE A 28 16.69 33.83 -18.38
C ILE A 28 16.02 33.76 -19.75
N ASP A 29 15.80 32.55 -20.24
CA ASP A 29 15.12 32.26 -21.50
C ASP A 29 13.59 32.34 -21.34
N ARG A 30 13.08 31.78 -20.24
CA ARG A 30 11.64 31.76 -19.95
C ARG A 30 11.37 31.83 -18.46
N GLN A 31 10.31 32.53 -18.07
CA GLN A 31 9.79 32.55 -16.70
C GLN A 31 8.29 32.30 -16.71
N VAL A 32 7.84 31.34 -15.90
CA VAL A 32 6.42 30.97 -15.75
C VAL A 32 6.06 30.83 -14.28
N SER A 33 4.77 30.82 -13.96
CA SER A 33 4.33 30.47 -12.61
C SER A 33 4.63 28.99 -12.34
N LEU A 34 4.94 28.64 -11.09
CA LEU A 34 5.13 27.25 -10.68
C LEU A 34 3.88 26.42 -10.97
N ARG A 35 2.69 27.01 -10.78
CA ARG A 35 1.43 26.35 -11.09
C ARG A 35 1.32 25.98 -12.57
N ASP A 36 1.59 26.91 -13.48
CA ASP A 36 1.48 26.66 -14.92
C ASP A 36 2.53 25.67 -15.39
N PHE A 37 3.75 25.77 -14.86
CA PHE A 37 4.82 24.80 -15.11
C PHE A 37 4.44 23.39 -14.68
N LEU A 38 3.90 23.22 -13.47
CA LEU A 38 3.46 21.92 -12.97
C LEU A 38 2.26 21.38 -13.75
N LEU A 39 1.33 22.25 -14.17
CA LEU A 39 0.23 21.86 -15.06
C LEU A 39 0.78 21.35 -16.39
N GLU A 40 1.75 22.03 -16.97
CA GLU A 40 2.36 21.63 -18.25
C GLU A 40 3.16 20.32 -18.10
N ILE A 41 4.00 20.18 -17.05
CA ILE A 41 4.65 18.90 -16.73
C ILE A 41 3.62 17.80 -16.54
N SER A 42 2.52 18.04 -15.83
CA SER A 42 1.47 17.02 -15.62
C SER A 42 0.74 16.63 -16.91
N ALA A 43 0.71 17.53 -17.90
CA ALA A 43 0.16 17.24 -19.22
C ALA A 43 1.12 16.38 -20.07
N PHE A 44 2.43 16.53 -19.88
CA PHE A 44 3.47 15.75 -20.55
C PHE A 44 3.91 14.49 -19.81
N ALA A 45 3.61 14.39 -18.50
CA ALA A 45 3.81 13.18 -17.73
C ALA A 45 3.03 12.05 -18.42
N PRO A 46 3.67 10.92 -18.77
CA PRO A 46 3.00 9.82 -19.46
C PRO A 46 1.74 9.44 -18.69
N ARG A 47 0.57 9.71 -19.28
CA ARG A 47 -0.74 9.28 -18.76
C ARG A 47 -0.92 7.79 -19.01
N ARG A 48 0.04 6.97 -18.59
CA ARG A 48 -0.01 5.51 -18.72
C ARG A 48 -1.21 4.88 -18.01
N PHE A 49 -1.87 5.63 -17.12
CA PHE A 49 -2.86 5.08 -16.21
C PHE A 49 -4.21 4.74 -16.87
N LEU A 50 -4.63 5.41 -17.94
CA LEU A 50 -6.02 5.30 -18.44
C LEU A 50 -6.15 5.24 -19.97
N GLU A 51 -5.10 4.92 -20.72
CA GLU A 51 -5.28 4.63 -22.15
C GLU A 51 -6.06 3.31 -22.36
N HIS A 52 -6.05 2.43 -21.36
CA HIS A 52 -6.76 1.16 -21.36
C HIS A 52 -7.49 0.92 -20.04
N ILE A 53 -8.64 0.24 -20.12
CA ILE A 53 -9.36 -0.24 -18.94
C ILE A 53 -8.47 -1.28 -18.25
N PRO A 54 -8.05 -1.07 -17.00
CA PRO A 54 -7.17 -2.01 -16.33
C PRO A 54 -7.90 -3.34 -16.12
N LEU A 55 -7.22 -4.45 -16.43
CA LEU A 55 -7.65 -5.74 -15.92
C LEU A 55 -7.49 -5.71 -14.40
N LEU A 56 -8.57 -6.03 -13.69
CA LEU A 56 -8.59 -6.06 -12.24
C LEU A 56 -8.39 -7.50 -11.76
N PRO A 57 -7.69 -7.71 -10.63
CA PRO A 57 -7.45 -9.06 -10.11
C PRO A 57 -8.78 -9.73 -9.70
N PRO A 58 -8.87 -11.08 -9.76
CA PRO A 58 -10.03 -11.80 -9.26
C PRO A 58 -10.34 -11.44 -7.80
N GLY A 59 -11.63 -11.38 -7.46
CA GLY A 59 -12.07 -10.95 -6.13
C GLY A 59 -12.08 -9.44 -5.92
N THR A 60 -11.78 -8.63 -6.95
CA THR A 60 -11.95 -7.18 -6.85
C THR A 60 -13.41 -6.84 -6.62
N ARG A 61 -13.68 -6.09 -5.54
CA ARG A 61 -15.01 -5.63 -5.14
C ARG A 61 -15.23 -4.14 -5.40
N TRP A 62 -14.19 -3.33 -5.20
CA TRP A 62 -14.20 -1.89 -5.48
C TRP A 62 -12.89 -1.46 -6.13
N ALA A 63 -12.97 -0.40 -6.94
CA ALA A 63 -11.82 0.31 -7.47
C ALA A 63 -12.10 1.82 -7.41
N ILE A 64 -11.16 2.58 -6.88
CA ILE A 64 -11.24 4.05 -6.74
C ILE A 64 -10.08 4.65 -7.52
N VAL A 65 -10.38 5.46 -8.52
CA VAL A 65 -9.38 6.22 -9.29
C VAL A 65 -9.44 7.68 -8.85
N ARG A 66 -8.30 8.24 -8.44
CA ARG A 66 -8.16 9.67 -8.11
C ARG A 66 -6.84 10.19 -8.66
N GLY A 67 -6.92 10.91 -9.78
CA GLY A 67 -5.74 11.42 -10.48
C GLY A 67 -4.81 10.27 -10.91
N PRO A 68 -3.52 10.29 -10.54
CA PRO A 68 -2.57 9.22 -10.86
C PRO A 68 -2.66 8.01 -9.93
N SER A 69 -3.54 8.05 -8.93
CA SER A 69 -3.66 7.01 -7.91
C SER A 69 -4.87 6.12 -8.17
N LEU A 70 -4.69 4.82 -7.94
CA LEU A 70 -5.74 3.81 -7.95
C LEU A 70 -5.68 3.03 -6.66
N ILE A 71 -6.83 2.87 -6.01
CA ILE A 71 -7.00 1.88 -4.96
C ILE A 71 -7.88 0.77 -5.51
N ILE A 72 -7.43 -0.46 -5.39
CA ILE A 72 -8.27 -1.63 -5.60
C ILE A 72 -8.54 -2.30 -4.27
N THR A 73 -9.79 -2.74 -4.08
CA THR A 73 -10.20 -3.56 -2.96
C THR A 73 -10.41 -4.98 -3.44
N VAL A 74 -9.55 -5.90 -2.99
CA VAL A 74 -9.66 -7.32 -3.31
C VAL A 74 -10.19 -8.06 -2.08
N GLU A 75 -11.22 -8.88 -2.27
CA GLU A 75 -11.76 -9.73 -1.23
C GLU A 75 -11.46 -11.19 -1.53
N HIS A 76 -10.91 -11.88 -0.54
CA HIS A 76 -10.82 -13.32 -0.52
C HIS A 76 -11.86 -13.91 0.44
N PRO A 77 -12.61 -14.95 0.03
CA PRO A 77 -13.53 -15.65 0.91
C PRO A 77 -12.78 -16.39 2.04
N PRO A 78 -13.51 -16.83 3.09
CA PRO A 78 -12.94 -17.59 4.19
C PRO A 78 -12.22 -18.81 3.66
N GLN A 79 -10.98 -19.00 4.10
CA GLN A 79 -10.13 -20.08 3.63
C GLN A 79 -9.04 -20.41 4.64
N ALA A 80 -8.57 -21.65 4.59
CA ALA A 80 -7.38 -22.06 5.31
C ALA A 80 -6.14 -21.84 4.44
N ARG A 81 -5.11 -21.20 4.99
CA ARG A 81 -3.81 -20.97 4.32
C ARG A 81 -2.71 -21.70 5.08
N LEU A 82 -1.75 -22.21 4.32
CA LEU A 82 -0.48 -22.68 4.87
C LEU A 82 0.45 -21.47 4.97
N VAL A 83 0.84 -21.10 6.19
CA VAL A 83 1.75 -19.98 6.43
C VAL A 83 3.05 -20.50 7.02
N SER A 84 4.17 -19.86 6.66
CA SER A 84 5.46 -20.12 7.30
C SER A 84 5.64 -19.12 8.44
N TRP A 85 5.99 -19.58 9.64
CA TRP A 85 6.17 -18.70 10.80
C TRP A 85 7.44 -19.00 11.58
N SER A 86 7.97 -17.98 12.25
CA SER A 86 9.03 -18.05 13.25
C SER A 86 8.61 -17.29 14.50
N GLU A 87 8.80 -17.89 15.68
CA GLU A 87 8.61 -17.21 16.98
C GLU A 87 9.74 -16.23 17.30
N LYS A 88 10.77 -16.18 16.45
CA LYS A 88 11.93 -15.31 16.58
C LYS A 88 11.89 -14.21 15.53
N ALA A 89 12.57 -13.10 15.84
CA ALA A 89 12.88 -12.07 14.87
C ALA A 89 13.81 -12.61 13.75
N LEU A 90 13.84 -11.92 12.61
CA LEU A 90 14.54 -12.35 11.40
C LEU A 90 16.06 -12.42 11.54
N ASP A 91 16.63 -11.67 12.48
CA ASP A 91 18.07 -11.64 12.79
C ASP A 91 18.54 -12.82 13.66
N GLU A 92 17.61 -13.60 14.20
CA GLU A 92 17.92 -14.85 14.86
C GLU A 92 17.80 -16.04 13.90
N PRO A 93 18.64 -17.08 14.04
CA PRO A 93 18.42 -18.35 13.36
C PRO A 93 17.11 -18.99 13.88
N GLY A 94 16.01 -18.64 13.23
CA GLY A 94 14.67 -19.16 13.48
C GLY A 94 14.37 -20.34 12.57
N ASN A 95 13.83 -21.41 13.14
CA ASN A 95 13.27 -22.50 12.37
C ASN A 95 11.86 -22.10 11.94
N TYR A 96 11.66 -21.84 10.64
CA TYR A 96 10.33 -21.61 10.12
C TYR A 96 9.52 -22.91 10.15
N ARG A 97 8.38 -22.91 10.84
CA ARG A 97 7.38 -23.99 10.80
C ARG A 97 6.25 -23.59 9.85
N ARG A 98 5.58 -24.57 9.24
CA ARG A 98 4.41 -24.35 8.40
C ARG A 98 3.14 -24.75 9.14
N THR A 99 2.14 -23.87 9.22
CA THR A 99 0.86 -24.13 9.91
C THR A 99 -0.29 -23.76 9.03
N ARG A 100 -1.34 -24.55 9.13
CA ARG A 100 -2.61 -24.26 8.51
C ARG A 100 -3.47 -23.36 9.39
N LEU A 101 -3.75 -22.14 8.93
CA LEU A 101 -4.59 -21.16 9.63
C LEU A 101 -5.84 -20.85 8.80
N ALA A 102 -7.02 -21.05 9.39
CA ALA A 102 -8.29 -20.58 8.86
C ALA A 102 -8.39 -19.07 9.05
N LEU A 103 -8.81 -18.38 8.00
CA LEU A 103 -8.99 -16.92 7.98
C LEU A 103 -10.45 -16.60 7.65
N PRO A 104 -10.99 -15.49 8.16
CA PRO A 104 -12.31 -15.01 7.76
C PRO A 104 -12.22 -14.38 6.35
N TYR A 105 -13.23 -13.60 5.95
CA TYR A 105 -13.09 -12.81 4.72
C TYR A 105 -11.88 -11.88 4.89
N THR A 106 -10.93 -11.98 3.96
CA THR A 106 -9.72 -11.15 3.99
C THR A 106 -9.83 -10.09 2.91
N VAL A 107 -9.73 -8.83 3.31
CA VAL A 107 -9.92 -7.66 2.47
C VAL A 107 -8.59 -6.95 2.31
N TYR A 108 -8.12 -6.82 1.08
CA TYR A 108 -6.89 -6.11 0.74
C TYR A 108 -7.24 -4.78 0.11
N LEU A 109 -6.69 -3.68 0.63
CA LEU A 109 -6.67 -2.39 -0.05
C LEU A 109 -5.27 -2.21 -0.61
N LEU A 110 -5.16 -2.17 -1.93
CA LEU A 110 -3.88 -1.99 -2.61
C LEU A 110 -3.87 -0.64 -3.29
N LEU A 111 -2.90 0.21 -2.91
CA LEU A 111 -2.66 1.50 -3.53
C LEU A 111 -1.63 1.35 -4.65
N PHE A 112 -1.97 1.94 -5.78
CA PHE A 112 -1.10 2.10 -6.94
C PHE A 112 -0.96 3.59 -7.26
N HIS A 113 0.23 4.00 -7.67
CA HIS A 113 0.53 5.34 -8.15
C HIS A 113 1.27 5.25 -9.48
N HIS A 114 0.75 5.93 -10.51
CA HIS A 114 1.30 5.86 -11.88
C HIS A 114 1.45 4.43 -12.47
N GLY A 115 0.70 3.47 -11.93
CA GLY A 115 0.62 2.08 -12.37
C GLY A 115 1.46 1.15 -11.49
N SER A 116 2.24 1.71 -10.56
CA SER A 116 3.14 0.98 -9.69
C SER A 116 2.53 0.78 -8.30
N PHE A 117 2.70 -0.42 -7.75
CA PHE A 117 2.29 -0.76 -6.40
C PHE A 117 3.05 0.08 -5.36
N GLU A 118 2.31 0.66 -4.40
CA GLU A 118 2.86 1.52 -3.34
C GLU A 118 2.65 0.96 -1.94
N GLU A 119 1.44 0.46 -1.66
CA GLU A 119 1.08 -0.01 -0.32
C GLU A 119 -0.03 -1.05 -0.40
N MET A 120 0.01 -2.00 0.54
CA MET A 120 -1.09 -2.90 0.84
C MET A 120 -1.50 -2.77 2.30
N ARG A 121 -2.81 -2.69 2.53
CA ARG A 121 -3.44 -2.87 3.84
C ARG A 121 -4.32 -4.09 3.83
N LEU A 122 -4.41 -4.77 4.96
CA LEU A 122 -5.18 -6.00 5.11
C LEU A 122 -6.16 -5.87 6.26
N PHE A 123 -7.41 -6.19 6.02
CA PHE A 123 -8.48 -6.19 7.00
C PHE A 123 -9.20 -7.53 7.00
N TYR A 124 -9.96 -7.79 8.06
CA TYR A 124 -10.87 -8.93 8.15
C TYR A 124 -12.32 -8.49 8.14
N ARG A 125 -13.19 -9.45 7.81
CA ARG A 125 -14.63 -9.37 8.03
C ARG A 125 -15.26 -10.74 8.30
N ASN A 126 -16.30 -10.77 9.13
CA ASN A 126 -17.09 -11.96 9.40
C ASN A 126 -18.17 -12.25 8.33
N ALA A 127 -18.32 -11.38 7.33
CA ALA A 127 -19.27 -11.53 6.23
C ALA A 127 -18.69 -10.91 4.94
N PRO A 128 -19.18 -11.31 3.75
CA PRO A 128 -18.78 -10.66 2.50
C PRO A 128 -19.05 -9.16 2.53
N LEU A 129 -18.22 -8.40 1.80
CA LEU A 129 -18.49 -7.01 1.53
C LEU A 129 -19.75 -6.84 0.69
N ALA A 130 -20.67 -6.02 1.19
CA ALA A 130 -21.89 -5.62 0.50
C ALA A 130 -21.89 -4.13 0.15
N SER A 131 -21.18 -3.31 0.92
CA SER A 131 -21.13 -1.85 0.76
C SER A 131 -19.76 -1.28 1.13
N GLU A 132 -19.46 -0.09 0.60
CA GLU A 132 -18.29 0.71 1.01
C GLU A 132 -18.41 1.28 2.43
N GLU A 133 -19.61 1.29 3.00
CA GLU A 133 -19.84 1.72 4.39
C GLU A 133 -19.64 0.61 5.42
N ASP A 134 -19.41 -0.61 4.96
CA ASP A 134 -19.26 -1.72 5.87
C ASP A 134 -18.00 -1.58 6.74
N ALA A 135 -18.17 -1.92 8.03
CA ALA A 135 -17.08 -1.89 8.99
C ALA A 135 -16.01 -2.94 8.67
N LEU A 136 -14.75 -2.56 8.88
CA LEU A 136 -13.59 -3.41 8.76
C LEU A 136 -13.08 -3.81 10.15
N CYS A 137 -12.62 -5.05 10.25
CA CYS A 137 -11.95 -5.55 11.45
C CYS A 137 -10.44 -5.58 11.24
N MET A 138 -9.72 -5.41 12.34
CA MET A 138 -8.27 -5.54 12.35
C MET A 138 -7.88 -7.02 12.20
N PRO A 139 -6.83 -7.33 11.42
CA PRO A 139 -6.28 -8.66 11.37
C PRO A 139 -5.43 -8.96 12.62
N ASN A 140 -5.06 -10.21 12.79
CA ASN A 140 -4.25 -10.70 13.92
C ASN A 140 -2.91 -11.29 13.47
N LEU A 141 -2.31 -10.80 12.39
CA LEU A 141 -1.07 -11.36 11.82
C LEU A 141 0.17 -10.55 12.25
N TRP A 142 1.31 -11.23 12.37
CA TRP A 142 2.54 -10.61 12.86
C TRP A 142 3.17 -9.58 11.91
N ASN A 143 3.08 -9.81 10.59
CA ASN A 143 3.62 -8.89 9.58
C ASN A 143 2.66 -7.72 9.27
N ILE A 144 1.81 -7.36 10.23
CA ILE A 144 0.87 -6.25 10.13
C ILE A 144 1.00 -5.32 11.33
N SER A 145 1.13 -4.02 11.06
CA SER A 145 1.22 -3.00 12.10
C SER A 145 -0.09 -2.80 12.86
N ALA A 146 0.02 -2.73 14.19
CA ALA A 146 -1.02 -2.35 15.14
C ALA A 146 -0.84 -0.92 15.68
N SER A 147 -0.03 -0.08 15.01
CA SER A 147 0.19 1.31 15.43
C SER A 147 -1.13 2.06 15.61
N GLU A 148 -1.23 2.89 16.65
CA GLU A 148 -2.47 3.61 16.98
C GLU A 148 -2.88 4.66 15.94
N SER A 149 -1.95 5.08 15.07
CA SER A 149 -2.27 5.99 13.98
C SER A 149 -3.25 5.34 13.01
N PRO A 150 -4.41 5.97 12.71
CA PRO A 150 -5.36 5.49 11.70
C PRO A 150 -4.71 5.22 10.34
N LEU A 151 -3.61 5.92 10.04
CA LEU A 151 -2.84 5.77 8.80
C LEU A 151 -1.90 4.56 8.80
N ALA A 152 -1.51 4.05 9.96
CA ALA A 152 -0.57 2.93 10.07
C ALA A 152 -1.26 1.62 10.48
N LYS A 153 -2.47 1.69 11.05
CA LYS A 153 -3.30 0.51 11.37
C LYS A 153 -3.47 -0.37 10.13
N CYS A 154 -3.22 -1.67 10.29
CA CYS A 154 -3.41 -2.68 9.26
C CYS A 154 -2.45 -2.62 8.06
N ARG A 155 -1.39 -1.80 8.12
CA ARG A 155 -0.38 -1.78 7.06
C ARG A 155 0.39 -3.10 7.02
N VAL A 156 0.48 -3.69 5.83
CA VAL A 156 1.24 -4.91 5.59
C VAL A 156 2.70 -4.58 5.38
N CYS A 157 3.59 -5.30 6.07
CA CYS A 157 5.02 -5.24 5.81
C CYS A 157 5.40 -6.24 4.70
N LEU A 158 5.86 -5.73 3.56
CA LEU A 158 6.41 -6.52 2.44
C LEU A 158 7.94 -6.37 2.40
N ARG A 159 8.61 -6.58 3.55
CA ARG A 159 10.07 -6.49 3.65
C ARG A 159 10.72 -7.42 2.61
N GLY A 160 11.64 -6.88 1.81
CA GLY A 160 12.26 -7.58 0.67
C GLY A 160 11.71 -7.18 -0.69
N ARG A 161 10.51 -6.57 -0.75
CA ARG A 161 9.74 -6.13 -1.93
C ARG A 161 9.51 -7.24 -2.98
N PRO A 162 8.26 -7.50 -3.41
CA PRO A 162 8.03 -8.38 -4.55
C PRO A 162 8.66 -7.77 -5.81
N VAL A 163 9.09 -8.62 -6.75
CA VAL A 163 9.47 -8.16 -8.09
C VAL A 163 8.20 -7.85 -8.86
N PHE A 164 8.04 -6.60 -9.28
CA PHE A 164 6.85 -6.10 -9.97
C PHE A 164 7.08 -5.75 -11.45
N ASP A 165 8.31 -5.94 -11.93
CA ASP A 165 8.74 -5.50 -13.26
C ASP A 165 7.82 -6.07 -14.35
N ASP A 166 7.38 -5.19 -15.25
CA ASP A 166 6.50 -5.47 -16.38
C ASP A 166 5.14 -6.11 -16.04
N LEU A 167 4.75 -6.16 -14.76
CA LEU A 167 3.45 -6.66 -14.35
C LEU A 167 2.37 -5.58 -14.51
N THR A 168 1.20 -6.01 -15.01
CA THR A 168 -0.03 -5.20 -14.96
C THR A 168 -0.44 -4.94 -13.52
N VAL A 169 -1.34 -3.97 -13.28
CA VAL A 169 -1.91 -3.71 -11.95
C VAL A 169 -2.46 -4.99 -11.31
N ALA A 170 -3.19 -5.83 -12.07
CA ALA A 170 -3.66 -7.12 -11.56
C ALA A 170 -2.50 -8.07 -11.20
N GLY A 171 -1.47 -8.14 -12.05
CA GLY A 171 -0.29 -8.97 -11.79
C GLY A 171 0.47 -8.52 -10.54
N GLN A 172 0.68 -7.21 -10.37
CA GLN A 172 1.31 -6.63 -9.19
C GLN A 172 0.47 -6.88 -7.93
N ALA A 173 -0.85 -6.74 -8.02
CA ALA A 173 -1.74 -7.02 -6.90
C ALA A 173 -1.66 -8.48 -6.45
N GLN A 174 -1.71 -9.41 -7.42
CA GLN A 174 -1.57 -10.84 -7.15
C GLN A 174 -0.19 -11.14 -6.55
N ALA A 175 0.89 -10.61 -7.14
CA ALA A 175 2.25 -10.80 -6.65
C ALA A 175 2.43 -10.26 -5.21
N ALA A 176 1.83 -9.11 -4.89
CA ALA A 176 1.87 -8.54 -3.53
C ALA A 176 1.15 -9.43 -2.51
N ILE A 177 -0.04 -9.94 -2.85
CA ILE A 177 -0.82 -10.83 -1.99
C ILE A 177 -0.11 -12.19 -1.82
N GLU A 178 0.41 -12.77 -2.90
CA GLU A 178 1.16 -14.03 -2.85
C GLU A 178 2.46 -13.89 -2.07
N PHE A 179 3.20 -12.80 -2.27
CA PHE A 179 4.41 -12.52 -1.51
C PHE A 179 4.09 -12.38 -0.02
N PHE A 180 3.03 -11.66 0.35
CA PHE A 180 2.64 -11.53 1.75
C PHE A 180 2.39 -12.88 2.41
N TRP A 181 1.64 -13.78 1.76
CA TRP A 181 1.34 -15.09 2.32
C TRP A 181 2.50 -16.09 2.22
N GLY A 182 3.37 -15.92 1.22
CA GLY A 182 4.58 -16.72 1.03
C GLY A 182 5.73 -16.28 1.94
N ALA A 183 5.68 -15.04 2.45
CA ALA A 183 6.65 -14.53 3.40
C ALA A 183 6.57 -15.29 4.73
N GLY A 184 7.72 -15.37 5.40
CA GLY A 184 7.78 -15.80 6.78
C GLY A 184 7.14 -14.76 7.69
N PHE A 185 6.13 -15.16 8.47
CA PHE A 185 5.59 -14.35 9.55
C PHE A 185 6.52 -14.41 10.76
N ASN A 186 6.91 -13.26 11.31
CA ASN A 186 7.86 -13.19 12.43
C ASN A 186 7.58 -11.99 13.35
N LEU A 187 8.31 -11.87 14.45
CA LEU A 187 8.11 -10.79 15.44
C LEU A 187 8.78 -9.45 15.09
N ASP A 188 9.27 -9.25 13.86
CA ASP A 188 10.02 -8.03 13.47
C ASP A 188 9.19 -6.75 13.63
N ILE A 189 7.86 -6.85 13.59
CA ILE A 189 6.97 -5.73 13.86
C ILE A 189 6.72 -5.67 15.37
N GLU A 190 7.46 -4.78 16.05
CA GLU A 190 7.41 -4.54 17.49
C GLU A 190 5.97 -4.33 18.01
N SER A 191 5.15 -3.62 17.23
CA SER A 191 3.73 -3.36 17.50
C SER A 191 2.82 -4.18 16.57
N ASN A 192 2.98 -5.49 16.50
CA ASN A 192 2.12 -6.33 15.66
C ASN A 192 0.74 -6.63 16.26
N CYS A 193 -0.18 -7.08 15.41
CA CYS A 193 -1.57 -7.30 15.81
C CYS A 193 -1.85 -8.61 16.57
N PHE A 194 -0.91 -9.56 16.61
CA PHE A 194 -1.17 -10.92 17.09
C PHE A 194 -1.48 -10.97 18.59
N ARG A 195 -0.59 -10.44 19.43
CA ARG A 195 -0.74 -10.50 20.91
C ARG A 195 -2.02 -9.85 21.39
N ARG A 196 -2.41 -8.74 20.75
CA ARG A 196 -3.65 -8.02 21.04
C ARG A 196 -4.88 -8.89 20.75
N ALA A 197 -4.89 -9.59 19.63
CA ALA A 197 -6.03 -10.42 19.21
C ALA A 197 -6.10 -11.79 19.91
N ALA A 198 -4.99 -12.27 20.48
CA ALA A 198 -4.93 -13.56 21.19
C ALA A 198 -5.90 -13.67 22.37
N THR A 199 -6.41 -12.55 22.89
CA THR A 199 -7.40 -12.50 23.99
C THR A 199 -8.85 -12.56 23.51
N LEU A 200 -9.11 -12.41 22.21
CA LEU A 200 -10.47 -12.34 21.66
C LEU A 200 -11.17 -13.70 21.63
N ASP A 201 -10.42 -14.78 21.39
CA ASP A 201 -10.94 -16.14 21.33
C ASP A 201 -9.83 -17.15 21.66
N GLY A 202 -10.11 -18.11 22.54
CA GLY A 202 -9.13 -19.12 22.95
C GLY A 202 -8.61 -19.98 21.80
N ARG A 203 -9.37 -20.10 20.70
CA ARG A 203 -8.96 -20.82 19.49
C ARG A 203 -7.86 -20.10 18.71
N ILE A 204 -7.66 -18.80 18.89
CA ILE A 204 -6.58 -18.04 18.22
C ILE A 204 -5.50 -17.55 19.20
N ALA A 205 -5.55 -18.01 20.46
CA ALA A 205 -4.61 -17.57 21.49
C ALA A 205 -3.16 -17.98 21.21
N THR A 206 -2.98 -19.13 20.56
CA THR A 206 -1.69 -19.63 20.08
C THR A 206 -1.84 -20.19 18.66
N LEU A 207 -0.72 -20.40 17.96
CA LEU A 207 -0.77 -21.03 16.63
C LEU A 207 -1.23 -22.47 16.68
N GLU A 208 -0.83 -23.23 17.70
CA GLU A 208 -1.26 -24.61 17.90
C GLU A 208 -2.78 -24.69 18.09
N ALA A 209 -3.34 -23.78 18.91
CA ALA A 209 -4.77 -23.68 19.11
C ALA A 209 -5.48 -23.32 17.80
N TRP A 210 -4.91 -22.38 17.03
CA TRP A 210 -5.47 -21.95 15.76
C TRP A 210 -5.41 -23.05 14.70
N GLU A 211 -4.30 -23.78 14.60
CA GLU A 211 -4.17 -24.94 13.71
C GLU A 211 -5.20 -26.02 14.06
N THR A 212 -5.32 -26.35 15.34
CA THR A 212 -6.27 -27.35 15.84
C THR A 212 -7.70 -26.96 15.51
N ALA A 213 -8.07 -25.70 15.77
CA ALA A 213 -9.40 -25.16 15.45
C ALA A 213 -9.64 -25.11 13.94
N THR A 214 -8.62 -24.78 13.14
CA THR A 214 -8.68 -24.76 11.67
C THR A 214 -8.98 -26.13 11.09
N ILE A 215 -8.37 -27.19 11.65
CA ILE A 215 -8.61 -28.58 11.23
C ILE A 215 -10.02 -29.02 11.61
N ALA A 216 -10.49 -28.64 12.80
CA ALA A 216 -11.82 -29.01 13.29
C ALA A 216 -12.95 -28.29 12.51
N ASP A 217 -12.79 -27.00 12.25
CA ASP A 217 -13.78 -26.18 11.54
C ASP A 217 -13.06 -25.04 10.76
N PRO A 218 -12.87 -25.15 9.44
CA PRO A 218 -12.20 -24.11 8.66
C PRO A 218 -12.99 -22.79 8.55
N LEU A 219 -14.26 -22.74 9.00
CA LEU A 219 -15.09 -21.55 9.01
C LEU A 219 -15.21 -20.90 10.41
N PHE A 220 -14.61 -21.49 11.44
CA PHE A 220 -14.61 -20.96 12.80
C PHE A 220 -14.21 -19.47 12.90
N PRO A 221 -13.30 -18.92 12.07
CA PRO A 221 -12.93 -17.50 12.14
C PRO A 221 -14.09 -16.54 11.90
N LEU A 222 -15.18 -17.00 11.27
CA LEU A 222 -16.40 -16.20 11.09
C LEU A 222 -17.16 -15.98 12.40
N ALA A 223 -16.92 -16.79 13.43
CA ALA A 223 -17.52 -16.64 14.75
C ALA A 223 -16.62 -15.87 15.73
N VAL A 224 -15.38 -15.55 15.36
CA VAL A 224 -14.46 -14.79 16.22
C VAL A 224 -14.88 -13.31 16.23
N PRO A 225 -14.98 -12.66 17.40
CA PRO A 225 -15.32 -11.25 17.51
C PRO A 225 -14.09 -10.38 17.22
N TRP A 226 -13.70 -10.30 15.94
CA TRP A 226 -12.54 -9.53 15.52
C TRP A 226 -12.68 -8.06 15.92
N GLU A 227 -11.62 -7.49 16.49
CA GLU A 227 -11.61 -6.10 16.92
C GLU A 227 -11.88 -5.16 15.73
N GLU A 228 -12.81 -4.24 15.89
CA GLU A 228 -13.11 -3.24 14.86
C GLU A 228 -11.91 -2.33 14.61
N ALA A 229 -11.64 -2.04 13.34
CA ALA A 229 -10.59 -1.09 12.96
C ALA A 229 -11.00 0.37 13.21
N GLY A 230 -12.28 0.63 13.50
CA GLY A 230 -12.86 1.96 13.57
C GLY A 230 -13.00 2.64 12.20
N LEU A 231 -12.93 1.86 11.12
CA LEU A 231 -12.96 2.33 9.73
C LEU A 231 -14.01 1.55 8.94
N SER A 232 -14.71 2.24 8.04
CA SER A 232 -15.41 1.61 6.91
C SER A 232 -14.46 1.42 5.74
N LEU A 233 -14.86 0.63 4.74
CA LEU A 233 -14.07 0.48 3.51
C LEU A 233 -13.79 1.85 2.85
N ARG A 234 -14.81 2.72 2.74
CA ARG A 234 -14.68 4.07 2.19
C ARG A 234 -13.61 4.86 2.95
N LYS A 235 -13.72 4.95 4.28
CA LYS A 235 -12.78 5.72 5.11
C LYS A 235 -11.36 5.16 5.02
N ALA A 236 -11.21 3.83 5.00
CA ALA A 236 -9.89 3.21 4.84
C ALA A 236 -9.26 3.57 3.49
N GLY A 237 -10.05 3.58 2.41
CA GLY A 237 -9.61 4.05 1.09
C GLY A 237 -9.24 5.54 1.06
N GLU A 238 -10.05 6.40 1.66
CA GLU A 238 -9.80 7.84 1.75
C GLU A 238 -8.50 8.14 2.52
N HIS A 239 -8.30 7.50 3.68
CA HIS A 239 -7.06 7.63 4.46
C HIS A 239 -5.82 7.23 3.66
N LEU A 240 -5.94 6.21 2.80
CA LEU A 240 -4.84 5.74 1.96
C LEU A 240 -4.50 6.74 0.84
N LEU A 241 -5.50 7.44 0.28
CA LEU A 241 -5.29 8.51 -0.70
C LEU A 241 -4.68 9.77 -0.07
N ASP A 242 -5.17 10.16 1.11
CA ASP A 242 -4.75 11.38 1.80
C ASP A 242 -3.30 11.27 2.31
N TRP A 243 -2.90 10.09 2.80
CA TRP A 243 -1.53 9.84 3.27
C TRP A 243 -0.46 10.16 2.22
N ARG A 244 -0.74 9.91 0.93
CA ARG A 244 0.21 10.19 -0.15
C ARG A 244 0.12 11.60 -0.72
N GLY A 245 -0.73 12.46 -0.18
CA GLY A 245 -0.92 13.82 -0.70
C GLY A 245 -1.50 13.84 -2.12
N ALA A 246 -2.05 12.71 -2.61
CA ALA A 246 -2.62 12.59 -3.95
C ALA A 246 -3.84 13.50 -4.16
N ALA A 247 -4.33 14.14 -3.10
CA ALA A 247 -5.46 15.07 -3.12
C ALA A 247 -5.07 16.56 -3.02
N ARG A 248 -3.81 16.91 -2.71
CA ARG A 248 -3.41 18.33 -2.58
C ARG A 248 -2.65 18.78 -3.84
N PRO A 249 -3.15 19.80 -4.56
CA PRO A 249 -2.35 20.49 -5.57
C PRO A 249 -1.04 20.97 -4.95
N LEU A 250 0.09 20.80 -5.66
CA LEU A 250 1.34 21.40 -5.24
C LEU A 250 1.19 22.93 -5.28
N GLU A 251 1.32 23.58 -4.13
CA GLU A 251 1.07 25.03 -4.03
C GLU A 251 2.36 25.86 -4.04
N ASP A 252 3.48 25.23 -3.66
CA ASP A 252 4.78 25.89 -3.53
C ASP A 252 5.98 24.95 -3.73
N THR A 253 7.18 25.52 -3.59
CA THR A 253 8.46 24.82 -3.70
C THR A 253 8.69 23.76 -2.64
N SER A 254 8.10 23.89 -1.45
CA SER A 254 8.24 22.88 -0.39
C SER A 254 7.45 21.62 -0.77
N ASP A 255 6.23 21.80 -1.29
CA ASP A 255 5.42 20.69 -1.80
C ASP A 255 6.15 19.93 -2.93
N LEU A 256 6.82 20.67 -3.83
CA LEU A 256 7.63 20.07 -4.90
C LEU A 256 8.89 19.38 -4.36
N ALA A 257 9.59 19.99 -3.40
CA ALA A 257 10.76 19.37 -2.78
C ALA A 257 10.38 18.07 -2.06
N ASP A 258 9.28 18.06 -1.31
CA ASP A 258 8.76 16.86 -0.65
C ASP A 258 8.39 15.77 -1.66
N LEU A 259 7.78 16.13 -2.80
CA LEU A 259 7.53 15.17 -3.89
C LEU A 259 8.85 14.60 -4.44
N LEU A 260 9.84 15.44 -4.71
CA LEU A 260 11.14 15.02 -5.25
C LEU A 260 11.93 14.16 -4.25
N TYR A 261 11.86 14.46 -2.95
CA TYR A 261 12.43 13.61 -1.90
C TYR A 261 11.77 12.24 -1.87
N ARG A 262 10.44 12.18 -1.95
CA ARG A 262 9.69 10.90 -1.99
C ARG A 262 9.99 10.08 -3.23
N LEU A 263 10.26 10.73 -4.37
CA LEU A 263 10.66 10.04 -5.62
C LEU A 263 12.09 9.50 -5.54
N ARG A 264 12.98 10.14 -4.77
CA ARG A 264 14.38 9.74 -4.61
C ARG A 264 14.56 8.51 -3.71
N ASP A 265 13.63 8.28 -2.78
CA ASP A 265 13.61 7.07 -1.93
C ASP A 265 13.04 5.83 -2.64
N LEU A 266 12.68 5.96 -3.92
CA LEU A 266 12.16 4.87 -4.78
C LEU A 266 13.19 4.37 -5.81
N THR A 267 14.36 4.99 -5.92
CA THR A 267 15.51 4.55 -6.74
C THR A 267 16.62 3.97 -5.87
#